data_AF-A0A0X3Q3Z2-F1
#
_entry.id   AF-A0A0X3Q3Z2-F1
#
_cell.length_a   1.000
_cell.length_b   1.000
_cell.length_c   1.000
_cell.angle_alpha   90.00
_cell.angle_beta   90.00
_cell.angle_gamma   90.00
#
_symmetry.space_group_name_H-M   'P 1'
#
loop_
_entity.id
_entity.type
_entity.pdbx_description
1 polymer ?
#
loop_
_entity_poly.entity_id
_entity_poly.type
_entity_poly.pdbx_seq_one_letter_code
_entity_poly.pdbx_strand_id
1 'polypeptide(L)'
;MSEKFYRPAKGTADQPTKLPTEYRRKNATIENEWHQMISTDVALAQFYGLTKIHKANVPLQPIVALQGNPIYNLAKWMYSKLKKLQGNLTVSVRSAAKFLVEHQGRTIQSDKFMVSFGVTSLSTSIPPNSAHEVLCKRLE
;
A
#
# COMPACT_ATOMS: atom_id res chain seq x y z
N MET A 1 4.76 26.12 -6.79
CA MET A 1 4.92 24.83 -6.08
C MET A 1 3.85 24.81 -4.99
N SER A 2 2.81 23.99 -5.12
CA SER A 2 1.59 24.08 -4.30
C SER A 2 1.78 23.40 -2.95
N GLU A 3 1.70 24.19 -1.88
CA GLU A 3 1.83 23.90 -0.44
C GLU A 3 0.70 23.02 0.15
N LYS A 4 -0.06 22.30 -0.69
CA LYS A 4 -1.31 21.63 -0.27
C LYS A 4 -1.21 20.13 -0.01
N PHE A 5 -0.03 19.52 -0.13
CA PHE A 5 0.06 18.04 -0.16
C PHE A 5 0.26 17.35 1.19
N TYR A 6 0.44 18.08 2.30
CA TYR A 6 0.58 17.43 3.60
C TYR A 6 0.00 18.27 4.74
N ARG A 7 -1.08 17.78 5.35
CA ARG A 7 -1.50 18.19 6.70
C ARG A 7 -0.88 17.18 7.68
N PRO A 8 -0.11 17.62 8.68
CA PRO A 8 0.31 16.74 9.75
C PRO A 8 -0.94 16.18 10.43
N ALA A 9 -0.99 14.86 10.65
CA ALA A 9 -2.03 14.28 11.47
C ALA A 9 -1.85 14.80 12.91
N LYS A 10 -2.79 15.64 13.37
CA LYS A 10 -2.95 15.91 14.81
C LYS A 10 -3.53 14.65 15.46
N GLY A 11 -2.70 13.64 15.66
CA GLY A 11 -3.06 12.42 16.36
C GLY A 11 -2.91 12.62 17.86
N THR A 12 -4.01 12.82 18.57
CA THR A 12 -4.04 12.48 19.99
C THR A 12 -3.86 10.96 20.10
N ALA A 13 -3.08 10.52 21.10
CA ALA A 13 -2.71 9.11 21.30
C ALA A 13 -3.92 8.15 21.41
N ASP A 14 -5.14 8.68 21.56
CA ASP A 14 -6.38 7.92 21.72
C ASP A 14 -7.03 7.42 20.43
N GLN A 15 -6.66 7.92 19.24
CA GLN A 15 -7.33 7.51 18.00
C GLN A 15 -7.04 6.07 17.51
N PRO A 16 -5.80 5.53 17.61
CA PRO A 16 -5.46 4.22 17.04
C PRO A 16 -6.21 3.04 17.69
N THR A 17 -6.54 3.14 18.98
CA THR A 17 -7.21 2.09 19.76
C THR A 17 -8.73 2.12 19.62
N LYS A 18 -9.33 3.25 19.21
CA LYS A 18 -10.79 3.39 19.06
C LYS A 18 -11.36 2.50 17.96
N LEU A 19 -10.74 2.48 16.78
CA LEU A 19 -11.25 1.74 15.62
C LEU A 19 -11.33 0.22 15.87
N PRO A 20 -10.28 -0.46 16.37
CA PRO A 20 -10.39 -1.89 16.65
C PRO A 20 -11.33 -2.20 17.81
N THR A 21 -11.45 -1.30 18.79
CA THR A 21 -12.37 -1.45 19.93
C THR A 21 -13.84 -1.34 19.48
N GLU A 22 -14.16 -0.40 18.60
CA GLU A 22 -15.50 -0.30 18.00
C GLU A 22 -15.82 -1.52 17.13
N TYR A 23 -14.85 -2.01 16.35
CA TYR A 23 -15.01 -3.21 15.55
C TYR A 23 -15.29 -4.46 16.42
N ARG A 24 -14.57 -4.61 17.54
CA ARG A 24 -14.80 -5.69 18.52
C ARG A 24 -16.21 -5.64 19.11
N ARG A 25 -16.70 -4.45 19.45
CA ARG A 25 -18.05 -4.28 20.01
C ARG A 25 -19.15 -4.73 19.04
N LYS A 26 -18.93 -4.54 17.73
CA LYS A 26 -19.92 -4.87 16.69
C LYS A 26 -19.89 -6.35 16.26
N ASN A 27 -18.77 -7.06 16.47
CA ASN A 27 -18.59 -8.44 16.01
C ASN A 27 -18.08 -9.35 17.14
N ALA A 28 -18.98 -10.12 17.76
CA ALA A 28 -18.72 -10.93 18.96
C ALA A 28 -17.73 -12.10 18.77
N THR A 29 -17.40 -12.49 17.53
CA THR A 29 -16.66 -13.74 17.22
C THR A 29 -15.14 -13.54 16.99
N ILE A 30 -14.60 -12.33 17.24
CA ILE A 30 -13.31 -11.87 16.67
C ILE A 30 -12.21 -11.70 17.75
N GLU A 31 -12.32 -12.32 18.91
CA GLU A 31 -11.35 -12.10 20.01
C GLU A 31 -9.89 -12.34 19.58
N ASN A 32 -9.63 -13.40 18.80
CA ASN A 32 -8.28 -13.71 18.31
C ASN A 32 -7.75 -12.71 17.27
N GLU A 33 -8.61 -12.04 16.49
CA GLU A 33 -8.14 -11.07 15.49
C GLU A 33 -7.96 -9.68 16.09
N TRP A 34 -8.72 -9.34 17.13
CA TRP A 34 -8.52 -8.09 17.85
C TRP A 34 -7.11 -7.99 18.44
N HIS A 35 -6.62 -9.07 19.05
CA HIS A 35 -5.24 -9.14 19.55
C HIS A 35 -4.19 -8.99 18.45
N GLN A 36 -4.52 -9.31 17.19
CA GLN A 36 -3.61 -9.11 16.05
C GLN A 36 -3.62 -7.66 15.53
N MET A 37 -4.69 -6.89 15.79
CA MET A 37 -4.81 -5.50 15.36
C MET A 37 -4.22 -4.51 16.37
N ILE A 38 -4.27 -4.84 17.67
CA ILE A 38 -3.80 -3.97 18.73
C ILE A 38 -2.29 -4.11 18.93
N SER A 39 -1.62 -2.99 19.22
CA SER A 39 -0.28 -2.96 19.79
C SER A 39 -0.34 -2.21 21.12
N THR A 40 0.45 -2.66 22.09
CA THR A 40 0.67 -1.93 23.36
C THR A 40 1.76 -0.85 23.19
N ASP A 41 2.50 -0.88 22.08
CA ASP A 41 3.54 0.09 21.77
C ASP A 41 2.93 1.44 21.34
N VAL A 42 3.57 2.53 21.78
CA VAL A 42 3.14 3.93 21.61
C VAL A 42 4.09 4.69 20.67
N ALA A 43 5.01 4.00 19.98
CA ALA A 43 5.94 4.65 19.08
C ALA A 43 5.21 5.46 17.99
N LEU A 44 5.60 6.72 17.84
CA LEU A 44 5.05 7.61 16.83
C LEU A 44 5.56 7.20 15.43
N ALA A 45 4.72 7.43 14.42
CA ALA A 45 5.11 7.25 13.03
C ALA A 45 6.25 8.20 12.67
N GLN A 46 7.29 7.69 12.02
CA GLN A 46 8.42 8.48 11.56
C GLN A 46 8.24 8.83 10.08
N PHE A 47 8.56 10.07 9.70
CA PHE A 47 8.53 10.52 8.31
C PHE A 47 9.92 10.96 7.88
N TYR A 48 10.45 10.36 6.81
CA TYR A 48 11.76 10.71 6.27
C TYR A 48 11.78 10.58 4.74
N GLY A 49 12.79 11.17 4.10
CA GLY A 49 12.99 11.11 2.67
C GLY A 49 14.15 10.19 2.29
N LEU A 50 13.93 9.27 1.34
CA LEU A 50 15.00 8.48 0.72
C LEU A 50 15.37 9.05 -0.65
N THR A 51 16.64 9.18 -0.98
CA THR A 51 17.08 9.71 -2.28
C THR A 51 16.75 8.76 -3.44
N LYS A 52 16.08 9.25 -4.49
CA LYS A 52 15.89 8.51 -5.75
C LYS A 52 17.11 8.67 -6.66
N ILE A 53 18.16 7.90 -6.42
CA ILE A 53 19.44 7.97 -7.16
C ILE A 53 19.32 7.73 -8.68
N HIS A 54 18.22 7.10 -9.12
CA HIS A 54 17.96 6.79 -10.52
C HIS A 54 17.20 7.90 -11.27
N LYS A 55 16.99 9.08 -10.66
CA LYS A 55 16.28 10.23 -11.26
C LYS A 55 17.20 11.46 -11.29
N ALA A 56 17.06 12.27 -12.33
CA ALA A 56 17.72 13.57 -12.41
C ALA A 56 17.36 14.44 -11.19
N ASN A 57 18.32 15.23 -10.70
CA ASN A 57 18.22 16.06 -9.49
C ASN A 57 18.02 15.29 -8.17
N VAL A 58 18.13 13.96 -8.19
CA VAL A 58 18.11 13.07 -7.01
C VAL A 58 16.99 13.44 -6.00
N PRO A 59 15.72 13.50 -6.43
CA PRO A 59 14.63 13.93 -5.56
C PRO A 59 14.42 12.95 -4.39
N LEU A 60 13.90 13.46 -3.28
CA LEU A 60 13.52 12.64 -2.13
C LEU A 60 12.20 11.88 -2.39
N GLN A 61 12.18 10.62 -1.99
CA GLN A 61 11.00 9.79 -1.87
C GLN A 61 10.52 9.84 -0.42
N PRO A 62 9.37 10.46 -0.14
CA PRO A 62 8.82 10.46 1.20
C PRO A 62 8.44 9.03 1.62
N ILE A 63 8.80 8.64 2.84
CA ILE A 63 8.52 7.36 3.46
C ILE A 63 7.93 7.62 4.84
N VAL A 64 6.84 6.92 5.15
CA VAL A 64 6.26 6.85 6.50
C VAL A 64 6.64 5.49 7.09
N ALA A 65 7.46 5.47 8.12
CA ALA A 65 7.78 4.27 8.88
C ALA A 65 6.84 4.16 10.08
N LEU A 66 6.13 3.03 10.15
CA LEU A 66 5.17 2.71 11.22
C LEU A 66 5.73 1.68 12.22
N GLN A 67 7.05 1.48 12.28
CA GLN A 67 7.64 0.50 13.19
C GLN A 67 7.31 0.85 14.65
N GLY A 68 6.80 -0.12 15.40
CA GLY A 68 6.33 0.08 16.78
C GLY A 68 5.01 0.88 16.89
N ASN A 69 4.47 1.38 15.79
CA ASN A 69 3.25 2.17 15.82
C ASN A 69 2.00 1.27 15.92
N PRO A 70 0.98 1.62 16.71
CA PRO A 70 -0.25 0.83 16.82
C PRO A 70 -1.01 0.67 15.50
N ILE A 71 -0.81 1.57 14.54
CA ILE A 71 -1.40 1.48 13.19
C ILE A 71 -0.75 0.35 12.36
N TYR A 72 0.48 -0.05 12.66
CA TYR A 72 1.17 -1.09 11.90
C TYR A 72 0.48 -2.45 11.99
N ASN A 73 0.08 -2.86 13.19
CA ASN A 73 -0.60 -4.14 13.42
C ASN A 73 -1.96 -4.18 12.69
N LEU A 74 -2.74 -3.09 12.81
CA LEU A 74 -3.98 -2.94 12.07
C LEU A 74 -3.75 -2.99 10.55
N ALA A 75 -2.78 -2.24 10.02
CA ALA A 75 -2.46 -2.24 8.58
C ALA A 75 -2.00 -3.63 8.10
N LYS A 76 -1.20 -4.34 8.90
CA LYS A 76 -0.74 -5.71 8.61
C LYS A 76 -1.89 -6.70 8.60
N TRP A 77 -2.80 -6.60 9.58
CA TRP A 77 -4.01 -7.41 9.61
C TRP A 77 -4.89 -7.13 8.38
N MET A 78 -5.15 -5.87 8.05
CA MET A 78 -5.92 -5.51 6.85
C MET A 78 -5.27 -6.06 5.58
N TYR A 79 -3.95 -5.91 5.44
CA TYR A 79 -3.20 -6.47 4.32
C TYR A 79 -3.39 -8.00 4.23
N SER A 80 -3.35 -8.73 5.35
CA SER A 80 -3.55 -10.17 5.35
C SER A 80 -4.92 -10.60 4.79
N LYS A 81 -5.97 -9.81 5.06
CA LYS A 81 -7.32 -10.04 4.54
C LYS A 81 -7.40 -9.71 3.05
N LEU A 82 -6.83 -8.57 2.65
CA LEU A 82 -6.89 -8.07 1.28
C LEU A 82 -5.92 -8.80 0.33
N LYS A 83 -4.88 -9.45 0.83
CA LYS A 83 -3.88 -10.16 0.01
C LYS A 83 -4.52 -11.22 -0.89
N LYS A 84 -5.62 -11.83 -0.46
CA LYS A 84 -6.38 -12.80 -1.26
C LYS A 84 -6.97 -12.19 -2.52
N LEU A 85 -7.33 -10.90 -2.50
CA LEU A 85 -7.85 -10.17 -3.66
C LEU A 85 -6.77 -9.86 -4.70
N GLN A 86 -5.49 -10.01 -4.36
CA GLN A 86 -4.35 -9.86 -5.27
C GLN A 86 -4.06 -11.14 -6.06
N GLY A 87 -5.02 -12.07 -6.18
CA GLY A 87 -4.89 -13.33 -6.92
C GLY A 87 -4.35 -13.16 -8.35
N ASN A 88 -4.01 -14.29 -8.99
CA ASN A 88 -3.32 -14.32 -10.28
C ASN A 88 -4.03 -13.50 -11.37
N LEU A 89 -3.69 -12.22 -11.49
CA LEU A 89 -4.02 -11.44 -12.67
C LEU A 89 -3.27 -12.11 -13.82
N THR A 90 -4.03 -12.66 -14.77
CA THR A 90 -3.51 -13.39 -15.93
C THR A 90 -2.56 -12.55 -16.78
N VAL A 91 -2.64 -11.22 -16.66
CA VAL A 91 -1.82 -10.23 -17.36
C VAL A 91 -0.62 -9.72 -16.54
N SER A 92 -0.35 -10.28 -15.36
CA SER A 92 0.76 -9.85 -14.49
C SER A 92 1.91 -10.86 -14.49
N VAL A 93 3.14 -10.36 -14.55
CA VAL A 93 4.34 -11.17 -14.37
C VAL A 93 4.93 -10.89 -12.99
N ARG A 94 5.22 -11.96 -12.22
CA ARG A 94 5.62 -11.87 -10.81
C ARG A 94 7.06 -11.43 -10.59
N SER A 95 7.94 -11.55 -11.59
CA SER A 95 9.34 -11.16 -11.46
C SER A 95 9.95 -10.81 -12.82
N ALA A 96 10.99 -9.97 -12.79
CA ALA A 96 11.75 -9.63 -13.99
C ALA A 96 12.40 -10.87 -14.63
N ALA A 97 12.92 -11.80 -13.81
CA ALA A 97 13.49 -13.05 -14.30
C ALA A 97 12.46 -13.89 -15.07
N LYS A 98 11.24 -14.04 -14.53
CA LYS A 98 10.17 -14.76 -15.20
C LYS A 98 9.76 -14.07 -16.51
N PHE A 99 9.67 -12.74 -16.49
CA PHE A 99 9.38 -11.95 -17.69
C PHE A 99 10.40 -12.21 -18.79
N LEU A 100 11.69 -12.20 -18.46
CA LEU A 100 12.77 -12.47 -19.39
C LEU A 100 12.66 -13.88 -19.98
N VAL A 101 12.47 -14.91 -19.16
CA VAL A 101 12.33 -16.29 -19.63
C VAL A 101 11.12 -16.45 -20.56
N GLU A 102 9.97 -15.87 -20.23
CA GLU A 102 8.74 -15.99 -21.04
C GLU A 102 8.83 -15.28 -22.40
N HIS A 103 9.67 -14.25 -22.50
CA HIS A 103 9.81 -13.41 -23.70
C HIS A 103 11.16 -13.58 -24.40
N GLN A 104 12.03 -14.46 -23.91
CA GLN A 104 13.31 -14.77 -24.53
C GLN A 104 13.09 -15.35 -25.92
N GLY A 105 13.85 -14.86 -26.90
CA GLY A 105 13.76 -15.32 -28.29
C GLY A 105 12.51 -14.88 -29.06
N ARG A 106 11.63 -14.06 -28.46
CA ARG A 106 10.51 -13.45 -29.19
C ARG A 106 11.02 -12.25 -29.99
N THR A 107 10.86 -12.31 -31.31
CA THR A 107 11.14 -11.17 -32.20
C THR A 107 9.87 -10.35 -32.41
N ILE A 108 9.99 -9.03 -32.30
CA ILE A 108 8.90 -8.11 -32.64
C ILE A 108 8.81 -8.06 -34.18
N GLN A 109 7.63 -8.32 -34.74
CA GLN A 109 7.41 -8.25 -36.18
C GLN A 109 7.62 -6.83 -36.71
N SER A 110 7.96 -6.69 -37.99
CA SER A 110 8.31 -5.41 -38.61
C SER A 110 7.17 -4.39 -38.64
N ASP A 111 5.92 -4.84 -38.51
CA ASP A 111 4.70 -4.01 -38.43
C ASP A 111 4.34 -3.65 -36.98
N LYS A 112 5.13 -4.08 -35.98
CA LYS A 112 4.84 -3.92 -34.56
C LYS A 112 5.95 -3.16 -33.85
N PHE A 113 5.58 -2.49 -32.77
CA PHE A 113 6.51 -1.82 -31.89
C PHE A 113 6.15 -2.11 -30.43
N MET A 114 7.14 -2.00 -29.56
CA MET A 114 6.97 -2.17 -28.12
C MET A 114 6.97 -0.79 -27.45
N VAL A 115 6.05 -0.58 -26.52
CA VAL A 115 5.93 0.65 -25.73
C VAL A 115 6.06 0.33 -24.26
N SER A 116 6.82 1.15 -23.53
CA SER A 116 6.94 1.08 -22.08
C SER A 116 6.21 2.25 -21.45
N PHE A 117 5.30 1.96 -20.51
CA PHE A 117 4.60 2.96 -19.73
C PHE A 117 5.09 2.94 -18.28
N GLY A 118 5.52 4.09 -17.79
CA GLY A 118 5.88 4.29 -16.39
C GLY A 118 4.80 5.06 -15.64
N VAL A 119 4.33 4.54 -14.51
CA VAL A 119 3.42 5.27 -13.63
C VAL A 119 4.22 6.17 -12.69
N THR A 120 3.91 7.46 -12.66
CA THR A 120 4.46 8.42 -11.70
C THR A 120 3.63 8.42 -10.42
N SER A 121 4.31 8.47 -9.26
CA SER A 121 3.65 8.74 -7.97
C SER A 121 2.52 7.77 -7.60
N LEU A 122 2.68 6.48 -7.96
CA LEU A 122 1.64 5.44 -7.84
C LEU A 122 0.91 5.45 -6.49
N SER A 123 1.62 5.53 -5.36
CA SER A 123 1.00 5.49 -4.03
C SER A 123 0.20 6.75 -3.68
N THR A 124 0.64 7.92 -4.14
CA THR A 124 0.01 9.21 -3.81
C THR A 124 -1.06 9.63 -4.81
N SER A 125 -1.06 9.03 -6.00
CA SER A 125 -1.99 9.36 -7.08
C SER A 125 -3.26 8.53 -7.08
N ILE A 126 -3.44 7.59 -6.14
CA ILE A 126 -4.65 6.78 -6.01
C ILE A 126 -5.69 7.56 -5.18
N PRO A 127 -6.85 7.94 -5.76
CA PRO A 127 -7.90 8.61 -5.01
C PRO A 127 -8.54 7.64 -3.98
N PRO A 128 -8.74 8.07 -2.71
CA PRO A 128 -9.32 7.21 -1.68
C PRO A 128 -10.69 6.63 -2.04
N ASN A 129 -11.57 7.45 -2.64
CA ASN A 129 -12.91 7.01 -3.03
C ASN A 129 -12.87 5.93 -4.11
N SER A 130 -11.98 6.07 -5.09
CA SER A 130 -11.79 5.06 -6.14
C SER A 130 -11.24 3.76 -5.57
N ALA A 131 -10.28 3.82 -4.64
CA ALA A 131 -9.77 2.63 -3.96
C ALA A 131 -10.87 1.92 -3.15
N HIS A 132 -11.71 2.68 -2.43
CA HIS A 132 -12.84 2.15 -1.68
C HIS A 132 -13.86 1.45 -2.57
N GLU A 133 -14.26 2.08 -3.68
CA GLU A 133 -15.22 1.50 -4.63
C GLU A 133 -14.72 0.17 -5.21
N VAL A 134 -13.45 0.11 -5.63
CA VAL A 134 -12.84 -1.13 -6.14
C VAL A 134 -12.77 -2.22 -5.07
N LEU A 135 -12.51 -1.85 -3.82
CA LEU A 135 -12.49 -2.80 -2.70
C LEU A 135 -13.88 -3.39 -2.46
N CYS A 136 -14.93 -2.57 -2.40
CA CYS A 136 -16.31 -3.04 -2.25
C CYS A 136 -16.67 -4.04 -3.36
N LYS A 137 -16.42 -3.68 -4.62
CA LYS A 137 -16.71 -4.54 -5.79
C LYS A 137 -15.96 -5.88 -5.80
N ARG A 138 -14.83 -5.98 -5.11
CA ARG A 138 -14.02 -7.22 -5.05
C ARG A 138 -14.29 -8.06 -3.80
N LEU A 139 -14.97 -7.50 -2.82
CA LEU A 139 -15.32 -8.17 -1.57
C LEU A 139 -16.75 -8.77 -1.60
N GLU A 140 -17.59 -8.30 -2.52
CA GLU A 140 -18.83 -8.99 -2.96
C GLU A 140 -18.52 -10.33 -3.65
#